data_AF-A0A7C1AT94-F1
#
_entry.id   AF-A0A7C1AT94-F1
#
_cell.length_a   1.000
_cell.length_b   1.000
_cell.length_c   1.000
_cell.angle_alpha   90.00
_cell.angle_beta   90.00
_cell.angle_gamma   90.00
#
_symmetry.space_group_name_H-M   'P 1'
#
loop_
_entity.id
_entity.type
_entity.pdbx_description
1 polymer ?
#
loop_
_entity_poly.entity_id
_entity_poly.type
_entity_poly.pdbx_seq_one_letter_code
_entity_poly.pdbx_strand_id
1 'polypeptide(L)'
;MNDEEFSPFFDELLDKGNYGCCQNLIDSKKFSGEREACPDFNPIEDLGETDISDGFFDKFNICLQDDRADQGKLVSGTIDEIISMIDFQTMPVDKYIYTLHNATARDEKYSAISSLGVMISHRNIAAFTALFKFLKKLPPPLTIEAVHLRIEILQKLKNSKRKNELTRFLFKELKRTPSNNTTRQWFTSIFKYLKSLPFEEIDEPLSELLSDKRFSHRLKNRMREILYYSEVEGIREDFGIF
;
A
#
# COMPACT_ATOMS: atom_id res chain seq x y z
N MET A 1 -23.96 7.06 -6.33
CA MET A 1 -24.13 5.58 -6.26
C MET A 1 -24.58 5.13 -4.86
N ASN A 2 -25.44 5.91 -4.19
CA ASN A 2 -25.94 5.62 -2.83
C ASN A 2 -27.44 5.26 -2.83
N ASP A 3 -27.95 4.78 -3.97
CA ASP A 3 -29.34 4.36 -4.05
C ASP A 3 -29.45 2.95 -3.45
N GLU A 4 -30.13 2.86 -2.29
CA GLU A 4 -30.27 1.62 -1.50
C GLU A 4 -30.89 0.48 -2.32
N GLU A 5 -31.67 0.77 -3.36
CA GLU A 5 -32.29 -0.25 -4.20
C GLU A 5 -31.28 -1.02 -5.08
N PHE A 6 -30.09 -0.45 -5.34
CA PHE A 6 -29.01 -1.15 -6.04
C PHE A 6 -28.11 -1.95 -5.08
N SER A 7 -28.26 -1.78 -3.76
CA SER A 7 -27.48 -2.50 -2.75
C SER A 7 -27.48 -4.02 -2.92
N PRO A 8 -28.61 -4.68 -3.28
CA PRO A 8 -28.64 -6.13 -3.51
C PRO A 8 -27.83 -6.59 -4.74
N PHE A 9 -27.54 -5.69 -5.69
CA PHE A 9 -26.93 -6.03 -6.98
C PHE A 9 -25.47 -5.55 -7.10
N PHE A 10 -24.92 -4.87 -6.09
CA PHE A 10 -23.57 -4.29 -6.17
C PHE A 10 -22.47 -5.31 -6.45
N ASP A 11 -22.57 -6.52 -5.91
CA ASP A 11 -21.58 -7.57 -6.14
C ASP A 11 -21.61 -8.07 -7.60
N GLU A 12 -22.76 -8.11 -8.26
CA GLU A 12 -22.84 -8.47 -9.69
C GLU A 12 -22.45 -7.31 -10.61
N LEU A 13 -22.81 -6.08 -10.24
CA LEU A 13 -22.55 -4.88 -11.03
C LEU A 13 -21.09 -4.43 -10.99
N LEU A 14 -20.44 -4.45 -9.81
CA LEU A 14 -19.09 -3.91 -9.62
C LEU A 14 -18.00 -4.96 -9.81
N ASP A 15 -18.23 -6.20 -9.36
CA ASP A 15 -17.18 -7.23 -9.40
C ASP A 15 -17.22 -8.05 -10.70
N LYS A 16 -18.39 -8.22 -11.33
CA LYS A 16 -18.55 -9.01 -12.56
C LYS A 16 -18.93 -8.20 -13.80
N GLY A 17 -19.30 -6.92 -13.64
CA GLY A 17 -19.81 -6.09 -14.74
C GLY A 17 -21.11 -6.62 -15.35
N ASN A 18 -21.89 -7.41 -14.61
CA ASN A 18 -23.12 -8.03 -15.10
C ASN A 18 -24.32 -7.12 -14.82
N TYR A 19 -24.68 -6.29 -15.80
CA TYR A 19 -25.83 -5.37 -15.69
C TYR A 19 -27.19 -6.05 -15.90
N GLY A 20 -27.21 -7.28 -16.42
CA GLY A 20 -28.44 -8.01 -16.73
C GLY A 20 -29.26 -8.38 -15.49
N CYS A 21 -28.64 -8.51 -14.32
CA CYS A 21 -29.30 -8.91 -13.08
C CYS A 21 -30.30 -7.86 -12.54
N CYS A 22 -30.18 -6.60 -12.97
CA CYS A 22 -31.06 -5.51 -12.55
C CYS A 22 -31.43 -4.58 -13.71
N GLN A 23 -31.51 -5.11 -14.93
CA GLN A 23 -31.77 -4.32 -16.14
C GLN A 23 -33.06 -3.48 -16.02
N ASN A 24 -34.13 -4.04 -15.47
CA ASN A 24 -35.39 -3.33 -15.23
C ASN A 24 -35.24 -2.14 -14.26
N LEU A 25 -34.34 -2.24 -13.28
CA LEU A 25 -34.05 -1.17 -12.31
C LEU A 25 -33.17 -0.08 -12.93
N ILE A 26 -32.24 -0.48 -13.80
CA ILE A 26 -31.43 0.46 -14.60
C ILE A 26 -32.35 1.23 -15.55
N ASP A 27 -33.26 0.56 -16.24
CA ASP A 27 -34.16 1.19 -17.20
C ASP A 27 -35.16 2.15 -16.57
N SER A 28 -35.57 1.92 -15.32
CA SER A 28 -36.45 2.83 -14.58
C SER A 28 -35.72 4.03 -13.97
N LYS A 29 -34.44 3.87 -13.60
CA LYS A 29 -33.64 4.91 -12.92
C LYS A 29 -32.58 5.58 -13.79
N LYS A 30 -32.44 5.18 -15.06
CA LYS A 30 -31.52 5.84 -15.99
C LYS A 30 -31.91 7.30 -16.19
N PHE A 31 -30.94 8.19 -16.01
CA PHE A 31 -31.12 9.60 -16.30
C PHE A 31 -31.14 9.82 -17.82
N SER A 32 -32.06 10.65 -18.31
CA SER A 32 -31.95 11.18 -19.66
C SER A 32 -30.78 12.17 -19.72
N GLY A 33 -29.96 12.09 -20.76
CA GLY A 33 -28.76 12.93 -20.93
C GLY A 33 -29.05 14.42 -21.15
N GLU A 34 -30.32 14.83 -21.15
CA GLU A 34 -30.76 16.22 -21.36
C GLU A 34 -30.90 17.02 -20.05
N ARG A 35 -30.47 16.46 -18.91
CA ARG A 35 -30.55 17.14 -17.61
C ARG A 35 -29.29 17.96 -17.34
N GLU A 36 -29.47 19.18 -16.83
CA GLU A 36 -28.38 19.99 -16.30
C GLU A 36 -27.60 19.22 -15.21
N ALA A 37 -26.27 19.43 -15.18
CA ALA A 37 -25.38 18.77 -14.23
C ALA A 37 -25.83 18.99 -12.78
N CYS A 38 -25.51 18.04 -11.90
CA CYS A 38 -25.89 18.09 -10.49
C CYS A 38 -25.40 19.41 -9.84
N PRO A 39 -26.24 20.15 -9.08
CA PRO A 39 -25.83 21.39 -8.44
C PRO A 39 -24.72 21.20 -7.39
N ASP A 40 -24.53 19.98 -6.89
CA ASP A 40 -23.43 19.60 -5.98
C ASP A 40 -22.18 19.09 -6.71
N PHE A 41 -22.20 19.07 -8.05
CA PHE A 41 -21.02 18.72 -8.84
C PHE A 41 -20.03 19.88 -8.80
N ASN A 42 -19.10 19.81 -7.86
CA ASN A 42 -17.85 20.54 -7.98
C ASN A 42 -16.94 19.76 -8.93
N PRO A 43 -16.53 20.33 -10.07
CA PRO A 43 -15.47 19.72 -10.87
C PRO A 43 -14.27 19.50 -9.97
N ILE A 44 -13.73 18.28 -10.00
CA ILE A 44 -12.43 18.00 -9.40
C ILE A 44 -11.46 18.92 -10.12
N GLU A 45 -10.89 19.91 -9.42
CA GLU A 45 -9.69 20.58 -9.90
C GLU A 45 -8.72 19.46 -10.27
N ASP A 46 -8.30 19.47 -11.53
CA ASP A 46 -7.30 18.57 -12.05
C ASP A 46 -6.09 18.70 -11.11
N LEU A 47 -5.97 17.77 -10.17
CA LEU A 47 -4.74 17.54 -9.43
C LEU A 47 -3.85 16.89 -10.47
N GLY A 48 -3.31 17.74 -11.35
CA GLY A 48 -2.37 17.36 -12.40
C GLY A 48 -1.41 16.36 -11.82
N GLU A 49 -1.16 15.30 -12.58
CA GLU A 49 -0.23 14.20 -12.31
C GLU A 49 0.50 14.41 -11.00
N THR A 50 -0.01 13.83 -9.90
CA THR A 50 0.52 14.14 -8.57
C THR A 50 1.99 13.74 -8.56
N ASP A 51 2.83 14.76 -8.70
CA ASP A 51 4.26 14.64 -8.74
C ASP A 51 4.67 13.85 -7.51
N ILE A 52 5.50 12.83 -7.72
CA ILE A 52 6.04 11.95 -6.66
C ILE A 52 7.04 12.74 -5.77
N SER A 53 6.95 14.07 -5.74
CA SER A 53 8.03 14.98 -5.37
C SER A 53 7.77 15.83 -4.11
N ASP A 54 6.52 16.19 -3.80
CA ASP A 54 6.27 17.37 -2.95
C ASP A 54 6.67 17.21 -1.48
N GLY A 55 6.89 15.98 -1.00
CA GLY A 55 7.38 15.75 0.37
C GLY A 55 8.88 15.55 0.50
N PHE A 56 9.56 15.23 -0.61
CA PHE A 56 10.97 14.84 -0.63
C PHE A 56 11.85 16.00 -1.11
N PHE A 57 11.43 16.73 -2.15
CA PHE A 57 12.24 17.76 -2.79
C PHE A 57 12.08 19.16 -2.21
N ASP A 58 10.93 19.49 -1.58
CA ASP A 58 10.72 20.78 -0.91
C ASP A 58 11.72 21.04 0.23
N LYS A 59 12.36 19.98 0.74
CA LYS A 59 13.42 20.03 1.76
C LYS A 59 14.82 19.76 1.21
N PHE A 60 15.00 19.55 -0.10
CA PHE A 60 16.30 19.45 -0.76
C PHE A 60 16.96 20.83 -0.98
N ASN A 61 16.84 21.73 0.00
CA ASN A 61 17.94 22.64 0.29
C ASN A 61 19.08 21.82 0.91
N ILE A 62 19.74 20.99 0.09
CA ILE A 62 21.02 20.40 0.48
C ILE A 62 22.05 21.51 0.46
N CYS A 63 22.24 22.11 1.63
CA CYS A 63 23.53 22.66 2.00
C CYS A 63 24.55 21.51 1.99
N LEU A 64 25.29 21.37 0.89
CA LEU A 64 26.65 20.85 0.97
C LEU A 64 27.50 21.94 1.65
N GLN A 65 27.36 22.07 2.97
CA GLN A 65 28.36 22.74 3.78
C GLN A 65 29.31 21.65 4.30
N ASP A 66 30.33 21.37 3.50
CA ASP A 66 31.57 20.80 4.03
C ASP A 66 32.61 21.92 4.02
N ASP A 67 33.25 22.12 5.17
CA ASP A 67 34.15 23.23 5.51
C ASP A 67 35.53 23.10 4.84
N ARG A 68 35.57 22.93 3.52
CA ARG A 68 36.81 23.03 2.73
C ARG A 68 36.53 23.71 1.40
N ALA A 69 36.79 25.01 1.39
CA ALA A 69 37.19 25.82 0.24
C ALA A 69 37.02 25.17 -1.14
N ASP A 70 35.85 25.33 -1.76
CA ASP A 70 35.75 25.89 -3.10
C ASP A 70 34.31 26.35 -3.35
N GLN A 71 34.16 27.62 -3.74
CA GLN A 71 32.86 28.23 -3.97
C GLN A 71 32.23 27.65 -5.25
N GLY A 72 31.06 27.02 -5.09
CA GLY A 72 30.02 27.01 -6.11
C GLY A 72 30.31 26.22 -7.39
N LYS A 73 30.25 24.88 -7.32
CA LYS A 73 29.87 24.09 -8.50
C LYS A 73 28.37 23.83 -8.43
N LEU A 74 27.59 24.73 -9.00
CA LEU A 74 26.19 24.48 -9.31
C LEU A 74 26.17 23.27 -10.26
N VAL A 75 25.76 22.10 -9.76
CA VAL A 75 25.62 20.90 -10.57
C VAL A 75 24.48 21.18 -11.55
N SER A 76 24.82 21.48 -12.81
CA SER A 76 23.87 21.63 -13.91
C SER A 76 23.39 20.26 -14.40
N GLY A 77 22.92 19.43 -13.47
CA GLY A 77 22.40 18.10 -13.74
C GLY A 77 20.89 18.06 -13.64
N THR A 78 20.28 17.12 -14.34
CA THR A 78 18.85 16.82 -14.14
C THR A 78 18.62 16.31 -12.71
N ILE A 79 17.38 16.40 -12.19
CA ILE A 79 17.03 15.90 -10.86
C ILE A 79 17.44 14.42 -10.71
N ASP A 80 17.23 13.62 -11.77
CA ASP A 80 17.59 12.20 -11.80
C ASP A 80 19.10 11.96 -11.69
N GLU A 81 19.91 12.81 -12.31
CA GLU A 81 21.37 12.75 -12.20
C GLU A 81 21.80 13.01 -10.76
N ILE A 82 21.25 14.04 -10.10
CA ILE A 82 21.57 14.36 -8.70
C ILE A 82 21.15 13.21 -7.78
N ILE A 83 19.96 12.64 -7.98
CA ILE A 83 19.48 11.48 -7.19
C ILE A 83 20.41 10.30 -7.37
N SER A 84 20.86 10.02 -8.59
CA SER A 84 21.76 8.90 -8.88
C SER A 84 23.12 9.01 -8.19
N MET A 85 23.55 10.23 -7.83
CA MET A 85 24.81 10.48 -7.11
C MET A 85 24.69 10.23 -5.60
N ILE A 86 23.48 10.11 -5.06
CA ILE A 86 23.26 9.90 -3.62
C ILE A 86 23.32 8.41 -3.31
N ASP A 87 24.24 8.03 -2.42
CA ASP A 87 24.29 6.68 -1.88
C ASP A 87 23.20 6.44 -0.83
N PHE A 88 21.98 6.18 -1.31
CA PHE A 88 20.85 5.80 -0.46
C PHE A 88 21.06 4.46 0.26
N GLN A 89 21.96 3.61 -0.23
CA GLN A 89 22.22 2.30 0.36
C GLN A 89 22.93 2.43 1.71
N THR A 90 23.84 3.40 1.85
CA THR A 90 24.61 3.63 3.08
C THR A 90 24.17 4.87 3.88
N MET A 91 23.23 5.67 3.34
CA MET A 91 22.75 6.89 4.00
C MET A 91 22.29 6.64 5.46
N PRO A 92 22.73 7.48 6.41
CA PRO A 92 22.32 7.38 7.81
C PRO A 92 20.81 7.56 7.99
N VAL A 93 20.23 6.75 8.88
CA VAL A 93 18.78 6.70 9.10
C VAL A 93 18.32 7.41 10.37
N ASP A 94 19.24 7.81 11.26
CA ASP A 94 18.92 8.29 12.61
C ASP A 94 17.97 9.48 12.63
N LYS A 95 18.17 10.45 11.73
CA LYS A 95 17.27 11.61 11.58
C LYS A 95 15.84 11.18 11.28
N TYR A 96 15.67 10.25 10.34
CA TYR A 96 14.35 9.76 9.93
C TYR A 96 13.70 8.90 11.02
N ILE A 97 14.49 8.12 11.76
CA ILE A 97 14.02 7.37 12.94
C ILE A 97 13.53 8.34 14.00
N TYR A 98 14.29 9.40 14.28
CA TYR A 98 13.91 10.42 15.24
C TYR A 98 12.59 11.09 14.84
N THR A 99 12.45 11.51 13.58
CA THR A 99 11.18 12.09 13.07
C THR A 99 10.03 11.08 13.14
N LEU A 100 10.25 9.83 12.74
CA LEU A 100 9.21 8.78 12.75
C LEU A 100 8.60 8.58 14.15
N HIS A 101 9.43 8.69 15.20
CA HIS A 101 9.00 8.49 16.58
C HIS A 101 8.48 9.77 17.26
N ASN A 102 9.01 10.94 16.92
CA ASN A 102 8.73 12.18 17.65
C ASN A 102 7.82 13.17 16.90
N ALA A 103 7.59 12.98 15.60
CA ALA A 103 6.73 13.88 14.83
C ALA A 103 5.28 13.82 15.32
N THR A 104 4.75 15.00 15.64
CA THR A 104 3.33 15.24 15.97
C THR A 104 2.52 15.45 14.69
N ALA A 105 3.07 16.20 13.73
CA ALA A 105 2.46 16.43 12.44
C ALA A 105 2.41 15.16 11.59
N ARG A 106 1.26 14.91 10.95
CA ARG A 106 1.07 13.77 10.06
C ARG A 106 2.07 13.81 8.91
N ASP A 107 2.20 14.95 8.26
CA ASP A 107 2.99 15.05 7.02
C ASP A 107 4.48 14.83 7.26
N GLU A 108 5.00 15.30 8.40
CA GLU A 108 6.39 15.03 8.80
C GLU A 108 6.63 13.52 9.00
N LYS A 109 5.68 12.82 9.64
CA LYS A 109 5.76 11.38 9.84
C LYS A 109 5.71 10.63 8.51
N TYR A 110 4.82 11.01 7.61
CA TYR A 110 4.71 10.41 6.29
C TYR A 110 5.94 10.70 5.40
N SER A 111 6.51 11.90 5.50
CA SER A 111 7.78 12.26 4.82
C SER A 111 8.94 11.39 5.31
N ALA A 112 9.03 11.12 6.62
CA ALA A 112 10.02 10.18 7.16
C ALA A 112 9.83 8.75 6.64
N ILE A 113 8.58 8.27 6.58
CA ILE A 113 8.25 6.95 6.01
C ILE A 113 8.62 6.88 4.52
N SER A 114 8.32 7.93 3.76
CA SER A 114 8.65 8.01 2.34
C SER A 114 10.16 7.96 2.11
N SER A 115 10.92 8.77 2.86
CA SER A 115 12.38 8.81 2.80
C SER A 115 13.02 7.45 3.12
N LEU A 116 12.55 6.79 4.18
CA LEU A 116 12.98 5.42 4.51
C LEU A 116 12.61 4.43 3.40
N GLY A 117 11.45 4.61 2.75
CA GLY A 117 11.04 3.81 1.60
C GLY A 117 11.98 3.92 0.40
N VAL A 118 12.44 5.13 0.07
CA VAL A 118 13.46 5.34 -0.98
C VAL A 118 14.76 4.62 -0.62
N MET A 119 15.20 4.69 0.62
CA MET A 119 16.40 3.97 1.07
C MET A 119 16.21 2.44 0.99
N ILE A 120 15.03 1.94 1.33
CA ILE A 120 14.70 0.51 1.24
C ILE A 120 14.74 0.00 -0.20
N SER A 121 14.23 0.77 -1.18
CA SER A 121 14.31 0.39 -2.59
C SER A 121 15.76 0.31 -3.08
N HIS A 122 16.64 1.13 -2.50
CA HIS A 122 18.10 1.09 -2.70
C HIS A 122 18.82 0.13 -1.74
N ARG A 123 18.10 -0.84 -1.16
CA ARG A 123 18.66 -1.95 -0.35
C ARG A 123 19.33 -1.51 0.96
N ASN A 124 18.97 -0.36 1.51
CA ASN A 124 19.42 0.07 2.83
C ASN A 124 18.78 -0.80 3.93
N ILE A 125 19.58 -1.64 4.56
CA ILE A 125 19.15 -2.60 5.58
C ILE A 125 18.74 -1.90 6.88
N ALA A 126 19.40 -0.78 7.22
CA ALA A 126 19.09 0.00 8.40
C ALA A 126 17.70 0.64 8.28
N ALA A 127 17.38 1.18 7.10
CA ALA A 127 16.07 1.76 6.82
C ALA A 127 14.93 0.72 6.92
N PHE A 128 15.13 -0.46 6.32
CA PHE A 128 14.18 -1.58 6.45
C PHE A 128 13.99 -1.96 7.92
N THR A 129 15.09 -2.16 8.65
CA THR A 129 15.06 -2.60 10.04
C THR A 129 14.35 -1.59 10.93
N ALA A 130 14.60 -0.30 10.73
CA ALA A 130 13.95 0.78 11.46
C ALA A 130 12.44 0.81 11.21
N LEU A 131 12.03 0.87 9.94
CA LEU A 131 10.63 0.98 9.56
C LEU A 131 9.83 -0.28 9.92
N PHE A 132 10.44 -1.46 9.77
CA PHE A 132 9.82 -2.73 10.18
C PHE A 132 9.70 -2.86 11.71
N LYS A 133 10.71 -2.42 12.46
CA LYS A 133 10.64 -2.36 13.93
C LYS A 133 9.54 -1.40 14.40
N PHE A 134 9.36 -0.28 13.71
CA PHE A 134 8.25 0.63 13.97
C PHE A 134 6.90 -0.05 13.74
N LEU A 135 6.69 -0.67 12.58
CA LEU A 135 5.46 -1.41 12.27
C LEU A 135 5.13 -2.48 13.32
N LYS A 136 6.12 -3.28 13.74
CA LYS A 136 5.97 -4.33 14.75
C LYS A 136 5.48 -3.83 16.11
N LYS A 137 5.84 -2.60 16.48
CA LYS A 137 5.45 -2.00 17.77
C LYS A 137 4.03 -1.45 17.77
N LEU A 138 3.40 -1.27 16.60
CA LEU A 138 2.06 -0.69 16.54
C LEU A 138 1.01 -1.69 17.07
N PRO A 139 0.07 -1.26 17.95
CA PRO A 139 -1.05 -2.09 18.40
C PRO A 139 -2.08 -2.24 17.27
N PRO A 140 -2.88 -3.32 17.21
CA PRO A 140 -3.85 -3.52 16.12
C PRO A 140 -4.66 -2.26 15.81
N PRO A 141 -4.86 -1.92 14.53
CA PRO A 141 -5.43 -0.63 14.16
C PRO A 141 -6.87 -0.49 14.64
N LEU A 142 -7.13 0.55 15.43
CA LEU A 142 -8.47 0.89 15.94
C LEU A 142 -9.16 2.00 15.13
N THR A 143 -8.39 2.79 14.38
CA THR A 143 -8.88 3.91 13.56
C THR A 143 -8.48 3.75 12.10
N ILE A 144 -9.15 4.47 11.20
CA ILE A 144 -8.84 4.44 9.77
C ILE A 144 -7.44 5.04 9.50
N GLU A 145 -7.04 6.07 10.23
CA GLU A 145 -5.70 6.68 10.11
C GLU A 145 -4.61 5.67 10.48
N ALA A 146 -4.83 4.87 11.54
CA ALA A 146 -3.92 3.81 11.94
C ALA A 146 -3.86 2.65 10.91
N VAL A 147 -4.93 2.46 10.12
CA VAL A 147 -4.93 1.55 8.97
C VAL A 147 -4.15 2.14 7.80
N HIS A 148 -4.40 3.38 7.43
CA HIS A 148 -3.68 4.05 6.34
C HIS A 148 -2.18 4.14 6.60
N LEU A 149 -1.77 4.42 7.84
CA LEU A 149 -0.36 4.40 8.24
C LEU A 149 0.29 3.04 7.99
N ARG A 150 -0.40 1.94 8.32
CA ARG A 150 0.11 0.59 8.08
C ARG A 150 0.20 0.24 6.61
N ILE A 151 -0.82 0.63 5.84
CA ILE A 151 -0.83 0.42 4.39
C ILE A 151 0.37 1.14 3.78
N GLU A 152 0.61 2.39 4.16
CA GLU A 152 1.76 3.17 3.68
C GLU A 152 3.09 2.46 3.99
N ILE A 153 3.27 2.03 5.24
CA ILE A 153 4.48 1.31 5.65
C ILE A 153 4.63 -0.01 4.89
N LEU A 154 3.55 -0.78 4.71
CA LEU A 154 3.57 -2.02 3.94
C LEU A 154 4.01 -1.78 2.49
N GLN A 155 3.52 -0.71 1.85
CA GLN A 155 3.92 -0.38 0.48
C GLN A 155 5.43 -0.09 0.36
N LYS A 156 6.05 0.49 1.39
CA LYS A 156 7.51 0.71 1.38
C LYS A 156 8.31 -0.56 1.66
N LEU A 157 7.78 -1.48 2.47
CA LEU A 157 8.49 -2.69 2.88
C LEU A 157 8.38 -3.85 1.86
N LYS A 158 7.28 -3.92 1.10
CA LYS A 158 6.92 -5.10 0.27
C LYS A 158 7.98 -5.49 -0.77
N ASN A 159 8.70 -4.52 -1.33
CA ASN A 159 9.68 -4.74 -2.40
C ASN A 159 11.11 -4.96 -1.86
N SER A 160 11.29 -5.04 -0.54
CA SER A 160 12.61 -5.27 0.03
C SER A 160 13.08 -6.71 -0.20
N LYS A 161 14.40 -6.91 -0.24
CA LYS A 161 15.01 -8.26 -0.25
C LYS A 161 14.69 -9.09 1.00
N ARG A 162 14.14 -8.47 2.06
CA ARG A 162 13.79 -9.13 3.34
C ARG A 162 12.30 -9.44 3.45
N LYS A 163 11.63 -9.64 2.31
CA LYS A 163 10.21 -9.99 2.21
C LYS A 163 9.80 -11.15 3.14
N ASN A 164 10.65 -12.16 3.33
CA ASN A 164 10.35 -13.33 4.17
C ASN A 164 10.05 -12.96 5.64
N GLU A 165 10.76 -11.97 6.19
CA GLU A 165 10.50 -11.50 7.56
C GLU A 165 9.19 -10.74 7.66
N LEU A 166 8.89 -9.93 6.63
CA LEU A 166 7.63 -9.20 6.51
C LEU A 166 6.46 -10.19 6.40
N THR A 167 6.54 -11.18 5.50
CA THR A 167 5.53 -12.23 5.29
C THR A 167 5.18 -12.93 6.61
N ARG A 168 6.17 -13.42 7.34
CA ARG A 168 5.95 -14.08 8.65
C ARG A 168 5.27 -13.17 9.67
N PHE A 169 5.61 -11.88 9.66
CA PHE A 169 4.95 -10.90 10.52
C PHE A 169 3.49 -10.66 10.11
N LEU A 170 3.19 -10.52 8.81
CA LEU A 170 1.84 -10.25 8.32
C LEU A 170 0.88 -11.42 8.63
N PHE A 171 1.34 -12.67 8.56
CA PHE A 171 0.53 -13.81 9.01
C PHE A 171 0.18 -13.74 10.51
N LYS A 172 1.12 -13.31 11.35
CA LYS A 172 0.83 -13.06 12.78
C LYS A 172 -0.14 -11.90 12.97
N GLU A 173 -0.02 -10.85 12.18
CA GLU A 173 -0.94 -9.70 12.23
C GLU A 173 -2.36 -10.09 11.84
N LEU A 174 -2.56 -10.98 10.85
CA LEU A 174 -3.87 -11.51 10.49
C LEU A 174 -4.52 -12.25 11.67
N LYS A 175 -3.75 -13.01 12.46
CA LYS A 175 -4.23 -13.71 13.66
C LYS A 175 -4.54 -12.77 14.83
N ARG A 176 -3.85 -11.62 14.92
CA ARG A 176 -3.96 -10.66 16.05
C ARG A 176 -5.01 -9.58 15.81
N THR A 177 -5.27 -9.23 14.56
CA THR A 177 -6.14 -8.09 14.21
C THR A 177 -7.60 -8.53 14.09
N PRO A 178 -8.54 -7.88 14.80
CA PRO A 178 -9.95 -8.17 14.62
C PRO A 178 -10.40 -7.79 13.21
N SER A 179 -11.18 -8.65 12.57
CA SER A 179 -11.77 -8.38 11.25
C SER A 179 -13.06 -7.59 11.40
N ASN A 180 -13.03 -6.31 11.04
CA ASN A 180 -14.20 -5.43 11.04
C ASN A 180 -14.11 -4.40 9.91
N ASN A 181 -15.07 -3.49 9.82
CA ASN A 181 -15.12 -2.47 8.77
C ASN A 181 -13.87 -1.57 8.76
N THR A 182 -13.34 -1.20 9.93
CA THR A 182 -12.12 -0.39 10.04
C THR A 182 -10.92 -1.12 9.45
N THR A 183 -10.72 -2.38 9.82
CA THR A 183 -9.52 -3.14 9.44
C THR A 183 -9.62 -3.81 8.06
N ARG A 184 -10.78 -3.76 7.40
CA ARG A 184 -11.03 -4.37 6.08
C ARG A 184 -10.00 -3.97 5.03
N GLN A 185 -9.60 -2.70 4.98
CA GLN A 185 -8.59 -2.23 4.03
C GLN A 185 -7.20 -2.76 4.36
N TRP A 186 -6.87 -2.91 5.64
CA TRP A 186 -5.62 -3.51 6.09
C TRP A 186 -5.53 -4.99 5.66
N PHE A 187 -6.57 -5.78 5.93
CA PHE A 187 -6.67 -7.17 5.46
C PHE A 187 -6.54 -7.27 3.94
N THR A 188 -7.22 -6.39 3.21
CA THR A 188 -7.15 -6.37 1.75
C THR A 188 -5.74 -6.08 1.24
N SER A 189 -5.02 -5.17 1.89
CA SER A 189 -3.63 -4.85 1.53
C SER A 189 -2.68 -6.00 1.82
N ILE A 190 -2.86 -6.70 2.94
CA ILE A 190 -2.09 -7.92 3.25
C ILE A 190 -2.36 -8.99 2.19
N PHE A 191 -3.63 -9.25 1.87
CA PHE A 191 -3.99 -10.28 0.88
C PHE A 191 -3.47 -9.98 -0.53
N LYS A 192 -3.50 -8.70 -0.95
CA LYS A 192 -2.87 -8.28 -2.22
C LYS A 192 -1.37 -8.59 -2.23
N TYR A 193 -0.68 -8.36 -1.11
CA TYR A 193 0.73 -8.70 -0.97
C TYR A 193 0.95 -10.22 -1.00
N LEU A 194 0.17 -11.01 -0.26
CA LEU A 194 0.31 -12.47 -0.24
C LEU A 194 0.07 -13.09 -1.62
N LYS A 195 -0.86 -12.54 -2.42
CA LYS A 195 -1.09 -12.99 -3.80
C LYS A 195 0.12 -12.80 -4.72
N SER A 196 1.03 -11.88 -4.40
CA SER A 196 2.28 -11.69 -5.17
C SER A 196 3.44 -12.60 -4.74
N LEU A 197 3.23 -13.49 -3.76
CA LEU A 197 4.23 -14.43 -3.32
C LEU A 197 4.09 -15.78 -4.04
N PRO A 198 5.18 -16.54 -4.19
CA PRO A 198 5.14 -17.92 -4.68
C PRO A 198 4.22 -18.79 -3.83
N PHE A 199 3.59 -19.79 -4.46
CA PHE A 199 2.63 -20.68 -3.81
C PHE A 199 3.23 -21.36 -2.57
N GLU A 200 4.49 -21.79 -2.66
CA GLU A 200 5.23 -22.50 -1.59
C GLU A 200 5.42 -21.62 -0.35
N GLU A 201 5.45 -20.29 -0.51
CA GLU A 201 5.61 -19.36 0.62
C GLU A 201 4.29 -19.12 1.36
N ILE A 202 3.14 -19.44 0.76
CA ILE A 202 1.82 -19.07 1.29
C ILE A 202 0.88 -20.25 1.57
N ASP A 203 1.09 -21.42 0.95
CA ASP A 203 0.20 -22.58 1.09
C ASP A 203 0.00 -22.98 2.55
N GLU A 204 1.06 -23.48 3.20
CA GLU A 204 0.98 -23.96 4.57
C GLU A 204 0.47 -22.88 5.55
N PRO A 205 0.98 -21.63 5.54
CA PRO A 205 0.48 -20.59 6.44
C PRO A 205 -1.00 -20.22 6.23
N LEU A 206 -1.49 -20.14 4.99
CA LEU A 206 -2.89 -19.82 4.72
C LEU A 206 -3.81 -21.02 5.05
N SER A 207 -3.35 -22.25 4.78
CA SER A 207 -4.04 -23.48 5.14
C SER A 207 -4.24 -23.60 6.66
N GLU A 208 -3.25 -23.19 7.46
CA GLU A 208 -3.38 -23.08 8.92
C GLU A 208 -4.46 -22.05 9.31
N LEU A 209 -4.48 -20.87 8.67
CA LEU A 209 -5.47 -19.82 8.94
C LEU A 209 -6.90 -20.22 8.54
N LEU A 210 -7.06 -21.03 7.49
CA LEU A 210 -8.37 -21.55 7.06
C LEU A 210 -9.03 -22.45 8.11
N SER A 211 -8.22 -23.16 8.89
CA SER A 211 -8.69 -24.04 9.97
C SER A 211 -9.12 -23.26 11.22
N ASP A 212 -8.66 -22.02 11.37
CA ASP A 212 -8.94 -21.18 12.53
C ASP A 212 -10.39 -20.66 12.51
N LYS A 213 -11.13 -20.87 13.62
CA LYS A 213 -12.54 -20.50 13.76
C LYS A 213 -12.77 -18.99 13.86
N ARG A 214 -11.73 -18.20 14.14
CA ARG A 214 -11.82 -16.74 14.28
C ARG A 214 -12.07 -16.02 12.96
N PHE A 215 -11.67 -16.62 11.84
CA PHE A 215 -11.88 -16.02 10.52
C PHE A 215 -13.29 -16.32 10.04
N SER A 216 -13.98 -15.27 9.58
CA SER A 216 -15.29 -15.40 8.98
C SER A 216 -15.24 -16.23 7.69
N HIS A 217 -16.36 -16.81 7.30
CA HIS A 217 -16.49 -17.53 6.03
C HIS A 217 -16.00 -16.68 4.84
N ARG A 218 -16.31 -15.37 4.83
CA ARG A 218 -15.85 -14.43 3.81
C ARG A 218 -14.33 -14.31 3.73
N LEU A 219 -13.64 -14.20 4.87
CA LEU A 219 -12.17 -14.16 4.87
C LEU A 219 -11.56 -15.49 4.44
N LYS A 220 -12.16 -16.61 4.87
CA LYS A 220 -11.73 -17.94 4.43
C LYS A 220 -11.88 -18.11 2.92
N ASN A 221 -12.97 -17.63 2.32
CA ASN A 221 -13.13 -17.63 0.87
C ASN A 221 -12.01 -16.87 0.16
N ARG A 222 -11.67 -15.65 0.63
CA ARG A 222 -10.56 -14.88 0.06
C ARG A 222 -9.21 -15.59 0.20
N MET A 223 -8.95 -16.26 1.33
CA MET A 223 -7.74 -17.07 1.50
C MET A 223 -7.68 -18.24 0.51
N ARG A 224 -8.80 -18.95 0.30
CA ARG A 224 -8.88 -20.03 -0.70
C ARG A 224 -8.69 -19.52 -2.12
N GLU A 225 -9.27 -18.37 -2.45
CA GLU A 225 -9.06 -17.72 -3.76
C GLU A 225 -7.57 -17.44 -3.99
N ILE A 226 -6.86 -16.90 -2.99
CA ILE A 226 -5.41 -16.65 -3.09
C ILE A 226 -4.67 -17.97 -3.37
N LEU A 227 -4.96 -19.03 -2.61
CA LEU A 227 -4.34 -20.35 -2.80
C LEU A 227 -4.58 -20.88 -4.21
N TYR A 228 -5.83 -20.87 -4.68
CA TYR A 228 -6.20 -21.35 -6.00
C TYR A 228 -5.50 -20.58 -7.13
N TYR A 229 -5.48 -19.24 -7.07
CA TYR A 229 -4.80 -18.45 -8.09
C TYR A 229 -3.29 -18.68 -8.08
N SER A 230 -2.67 -18.75 -6.90
CA SER A 230 -1.22 -18.97 -6.79
C SER A 230 -0.81 -20.38 -7.24
N GLU A 231 -1.63 -21.40 -6.98
CA GLU A 231 -1.39 -22.77 -7.46
C GLU A 231 -1.47 -22.84 -9.00
N VAL A 232 -2.49 -22.23 -9.60
CA VAL A 232 -2.66 -22.20 -11.06
C VAL A 232 -1.53 -21.42 -11.74
N GLU A 233 -1.13 -20.27 -11.21
CA GLU A 233 0.01 -19.52 -11.76
C GLU A 233 1.33 -20.27 -11.60
N GLY A 234 1.58 -20.90 -10.45
CA GLY A 234 2.78 -21.74 -10.23
C GLY A 234 2.88 -22.88 -11.24
N ILE A 235 1.75 -23.56 -11.52
CA ILE A 235 1.69 -24.60 -12.57
C ILE A 235 2.03 -24.01 -13.94
N ARG A 236 1.51 -22.83 -14.30
CA ARG A 236 1.78 -22.22 -15.62
C ARG A 236 3.25 -21.85 -15.78
N GLU A 237 3.89 -21.34 -14.72
CA GLU A 237 5.32 -21.04 -14.70
C GLU A 237 6.16 -22.33 -14.84
N ASP A 238 5.84 -23.39 -14.09
CA ASP A 238 6.56 -24.67 -14.13
C ASP A 238 6.44 -25.39 -15.49
N PHE A 239 5.32 -25.21 -16.18
CA PHE A 239 5.09 -25.79 -17.51
C PHE A 239 5.38 -24.83 -18.68
N GLY A 240 5.87 -23.62 -18.41
CA GLY A 240 6.24 -22.63 -19.44
C GLY A 240 5.08 -22.17 -20.33
N ILE A 241 3.85 -22.18 -19.82
CA ILE A 241 2.64 -21.82 -20.57
C ILE A 241 2.35 -20.33 -20.37
N PHE A 242 2.92 -19.48 -21.24
CA PHE A 242 2.61 -18.05 -21.33
C PHE A 242 1.61 -17.75 -22.45
#